data_AF-A0A965VME2-F1
#
_entry.id   AF-A0A965VME2-F1
#
_cell.length_a   1.000
_cell.length_b   1.000
_cell.length_c   1.000
_cell.angle_alpha   90.00
_cell.angle_beta   90.00
_cell.angle_gamma   90.00
#
_symmetry.space_group_name_H-M   'P 1'
#
loop_
_entity.id
_entity.type
_entity.pdbx_description
1 polymer ?
#
loop_
_entity_poly.entity_id
_entity_poly.type
_entity_poly.pdbx_seq_one_letter_code
_entity_poly.pdbx_strand_id
1 'polypeptide(L)'
;MTTTPTERPCVVLDTNVLLDMWVFQDTHTALVHDHVKQAKVHWLVTAAMREELQRVLSYAHIVPRLANLSVTAAEVLAEFDRWSQMQPTAARAPYVCKDEDDQKFIDLAVAHRAHLVSKDKQVLRLTHRLARLGVPVTSVYSLADAK
;
A
#
# COMPACT_ATOMS: atom_id res chain seq x y z
N MET A 1 -30.80 -17.66 9.47
CA MET A 1 -30.25 -16.31 9.24
C MET A 1 -28.78 -16.48 8.88
N THR A 2 -28.47 -16.60 7.59
CA THR A 2 -27.10 -16.72 7.08
C THR A 2 -26.60 -15.31 6.80
N THR A 3 -25.86 -14.72 7.72
CA THR A 3 -25.07 -13.51 7.45
C THR A 3 -23.92 -13.91 6.55
N THR A 4 -24.02 -13.58 5.26
CA THR A 4 -22.88 -13.63 4.34
C THR A 4 -21.77 -12.76 4.95
N PRO A 5 -20.53 -13.24 5.11
CA PRO A 5 -19.45 -12.38 5.54
C PRO A 5 -19.30 -11.29 4.46
N THR A 6 -19.46 -10.03 4.82
CA THR A 6 -19.07 -8.92 3.93
C THR A 6 -17.56 -9.05 3.75
N GLU A 7 -17.14 -9.57 2.59
CA GLU A 7 -15.73 -9.77 2.28
C GLU A 7 -15.05 -8.40 2.29
N ARG A 8 -14.03 -8.24 3.13
CA ARG A 8 -13.30 -6.98 3.26
C ARG A 8 -12.47 -6.78 1.98
N PRO A 9 -12.41 -5.56 1.42
CA PRO A 9 -11.64 -5.34 0.21
C PRO A 9 -10.14 -5.47 0.46
N CYS A 10 -9.41 -5.98 -0.54
CA CYS A 10 -7.96 -6.04 -0.54
C CYS A 10 -7.37 -4.69 -0.97
N VAL A 11 -6.29 -4.26 -0.32
CA VAL A 11 -5.57 -3.03 -0.63
C VAL A 11 -4.07 -3.29 -0.72
N VAL A 12 -3.40 -2.65 -1.66
CA VAL A 12 -1.94 -2.56 -1.78
C VAL A 12 -1.57 -1.09 -1.66
N LEU A 13 -0.62 -0.78 -0.78
CA LEU A 13 -0.14 0.58 -0.53
C LEU A 13 1.30 0.69 -1.03
N ASP A 14 1.59 1.74 -1.81
CA ASP A 14 2.96 2.04 -2.20
C ASP A 14 3.79 2.56 -1.00
N THR A 15 5.11 2.58 -1.16
CA THR A 15 6.02 3.03 -0.09
C THR A 15 5.77 4.49 0.30
N ASN A 16 5.40 5.37 -0.64
CA ASN A 16 5.12 6.78 -0.34
C ASN A 16 3.90 6.94 0.59
N VAL A 17 2.83 6.18 0.37
CA VAL A 17 1.64 6.15 1.23
C VAL A 17 2.01 5.67 2.63
N LEU A 18 2.90 4.69 2.78
CA LEU A 18 3.35 4.22 4.10
C LEU A 18 4.18 5.28 4.84
N LEU A 19 5.08 5.97 4.12
CA LEU A 19 5.81 7.09 4.70
C LEU A 19 4.87 8.22 5.10
N ASP A 20 3.84 8.49 4.31
CA ASP A 20 2.83 9.49 4.64
C ASP A 20 2.04 9.13 5.90
N MET A 21 1.73 7.86 6.12
CA MET A 21 1.04 7.41 7.35
C MET A 21 1.88 7.60 8.62
N TRP A 22 3.17 7.22 8.57
CA TRP A 22 3.97 7.04 9.78
C TRP A 22 5.13 8.02 9.94
N VAL A 23 5.59 8.66 8.87
CA VAL A 23 6.74 9.57 8.87
C VAL A 23 6.30 11.01 8.61
N PHE A 24 5.45 11.26 7.60
CA PHE A 24 4.99 12.60 7.27
C PHE A 24 3.66 12.98 7.91
N GLN A 25 2.93 11.99 8.43
CA GLN A 25 1.62 12.14 9.08
C GLN A 25 0.62 12.93 8.20
N ASP A 26 0.59 12.66 6.90
CA ASP A 26 -0.31 13.29 5.95
C ASP A 26 -1.76 12.85 6.20
N THR A 27 -2.63 13.83 6.43
CA THR A 27 -4.05 13.62 6.72
C THR A 27 -4.80 12.91 5.59
N HIS A 28 -4.34 12.98 4.35
CA HIS A 28 -4.94 12.24 3.23
C HIS A 28 -4.79 10.72 3.35
N THR A 29 -3.88 10.24 4.21
CA THR A 29 -3.72 8.80 4.50
C THR A 29 -4.46 8.33 5.76
N ALA A 30 -5.09 9.24 6.51
CA ALA A 30 -5.76 8.92 7.77
C ALA A 30 -6.83 7.83 7.60
N LEU A 31 -7.66 7.93 6.56
CA LEU A 31 -8.75 6.97 6.33
C LEU A 31 -8.24 5.55 6.10
N VAL A 32 -7.22 5.38 5.24
CA VAL A 32 -6.68 4.04 4.96
C VAL A 32 -5.91 3.50 6.15
N HIS A 33 -5.21 4.36 6.90
CA HIS A 33 -4.52 3.97 8.13
C HIS A 33 -5.51 3.45 9.18
N ASP A 34 -6.63 4.15 9.38
CA ASP A 34 -7.70 3.73 10.29
C ASP A 34 -8.33 2.41 9.84
N HIS A 35 -8.57 2.24 8.53
CA HIS A 35 -9.14 1.01 7.99
C HIS A 35 -8.21 -0.20 8.14
N VAL A 36 -6.90 0.01 7.99
CA VAL A 36 -5.89 -1.01 8.25
C VAL A 36 -5.91 -1.40 9.73
N LYS A 37 -5.88 -0.43 10.65
CA LYS A 37 -5.86 -0.68 12.11
C LYS A 37 -7.15 -1.25 12.67
N GLN A 38 -8.28 -0.97 12.02
CA GLN A 38 -9.59 -1.56 12.37
C GLN A 38 -9.84 -2.89 11.64
N ALA A 39 -8.86 -3.38 10.88
CA ALA A 39 -8.98 -4.57 10.05
C ALA A 39 -10.24 -4.54 9.17
N LYS A 40 -10.57 -3.38 8.59
CA LYS A 40 -11.67 -3.19 7.62
C LYS A 40 -11.26 -3.53 6.19
N VAL A 41 -9.96 -3.67 5.95
CA VAL A 41 -9.35 -4.04 4.66
C VAL A 41 -8.34 -5.17 4.85
N HIS A 42 -8.05 -5.92 3.80
CA HIS A 42 -6.89 -6.81 3.74
C HIS A 42 -5.72 -6.05 3.12
N TRP A 43 -4.81 -5.53 3.95
CA TRP A 43 -3.59 -4.89 3.45
C TRP A 43 -2.57 -5.95 3.03
N LEU A 44 -2.39 -6.10 1.72
CA LEU A 44 -1.51 -7.10 1.13
C LEU A 44 -0.13 -6.54 0.86
N VAL A 45 0.90 -7.31 1.17
CA VAL A 45 2.32 -6.95 0.95
C VAL A 45 3.15 -8.15 0.52
N THR A 46 4.36 -7.91 0.01
CA THR A 46 5.39 -8.95 -0.21
C THR A 46 6.64 -8.66 0.61
N ALA A 47 7.52 -9.66 0.74
CA ALA A 47 8.80 -9.50 1.41
C ALA A 47 9.65 -8.38 0.79
N ALA A 48 9.66 -8.27 -0.54
CA ALA A 48 10.40 -7.23 -1.26
C ALA A 48 9.89 -5.80 -0.95
N MET A 49 8.59 -5.63 -0.71
CA MET A 49 8.03 -4.33 -0.28
C MET A 49 8.46 -3.99 1.15
N ARG A 50 8.48 -4.97 2.06
CA ARG A 50 8.97 -4.78 3.44
C ARG A 50 10.45 -4.40 3.47
N GLU A 51 11.28 -5.10 2.69
CA GLU A 51 12.71 -4.82 2.56
C GLU A 51 12.99 -3.43 1.99
N GLU A 52 12.18 -3.00 1.01
CA GLU A 52 12.25 -1.64 0.46
C GLU A 52 11.93 -0.60 1.54
N LEU A 53 10.83 -0.77 2.28
CA LEU A 53 10.48 0.14 3.37
C LEU A 53 11.62 0.22 4.40
N GLN A 54 12.18 -0.92 4.81
CA GLN A 54 13.32 -0.96 5.74
C GLN A 54 14.51 -0.14 5.22
N ARG A 55 14.83 -0.26 3.92
CA ARG A 55 15.90 0.51 3.28
C ARG A 55 15.58 2.01 3.28
N VAL A 56 14.37 2.39 2.88
CA VAL A 56 13.94 3.79 2.78
C VAL A 56 13.93 4.49 4.14
N LEU A 57 13.54 3.79 5.21
CA LEU A 57 13.58 4.32 6.58
C LEU A 57 15.01 4.66 7.05
N SER A 58 16.04 4.12 6.40
CA SER A 58 17.45 4.45 6.67
C SER A 58 17.97 5.67 5.89
N TYR A 59 17.19 6.23 4.96
CA TYR A 59 17.64 7.34 4.13
C TYR A 59 17.87 8.61 4.96
N ALA A 60 18.94 9.34 4.63
CA ALA A 60 19.40 10.51 5.39
C ALA A 60 18.34 11.63 5.55
N HIS A 61 17.37 11.73 4.64
CA HIS A 61 16.28 12.72 4.73
C HIS A 61 15.04 12.20 5.49
N ILE A 62 15.00 10.91 5.83
CA ILE A 62 13.93 10.26 6.61
C ILE A 62 14.32 10.15 8.08
N VAL A 63 15.57 9.77 8.37
CA VAL A 63 16.08 9.59 9.74
C VAL A 63 15.81 10.79 10.66
N PRO A 64 16.05 12.05 10.26
CA PRO A 64 15.74 13.20 11.11
C PRO A 64 14.24 13.35 11.44
N ARG A 65 13.35 12.94 10.53
CA ARG A 65 11.91 13.01 10.76
C ARG A 65 11.45 11.98 11.78
N LEU A 66 11.95 10.75 11.67
CA LEU A 66 11.72 9.70 12.66
C LEU A 66 12.17 10.13 14.05
N ALA A 67 13.36 10.72 14.16
CA ALA A 67 13.88 11.26 15.41
C ALA A 67 12.98 12.37 15.99
N ASN A 68 12.49 13.30 15.16
CA ASN A 68 11.57 14.36 15.60
C ASN A 68 10.22 13.81 16.09
N LEU A 69 9.75 12.69 15.55
CA LEU A 69 8.55 11.99 16.00
C LEU A 69 8.78 11.13 17.24
N SER A 70 10.04 10.97 17.68
CA SER A 70 10.42 9.98 18.70
C SER A 70 9.99 8.55 18.34
N VAL A 71 10.06 8.22 17.05
CA VAL A 71 9.74 6.90 16.50
C VAL A 71 10.98 6.33 15.81
N THR A 72 11.23 5.04 15.99
CA THR A 72 12.32 4.32 15.35
C THR A 72 11.85 3.64 14.06
N ALA A 73 12.78 3.37 13.15
CA ALA A 73 12.48 2.56 11.96
C ALA A 73 11.94 1.15 12.33
N ALA A 74 12.42 0.58 13.44
CA ALA A 74 11.97 -0.71 13.95
C ALA A 74 10.50 -0.68 14.39
N GLU A 75 10.03 0.40 15.03
CA GLU A 75 8.62 0.57 15.40
C GLU A 75 7.71 0.72 14.17
N VAL A 76 8.17 1.45 13.14
CA VAL A 76 7.43 1.53 11.87
C VAL A 76 7.31 0.15 11.20
N LEU A 77 8.41 -0.62 11.16
CA LEU A 77 8.39 -1.98 10.63
C LEU A 77 7.53 -2.93 11.47
N ALA A 78 7.49 -2.76 12.79
CA ALA A 78 6.62 -3.55 13.65
C ALA A 78 5.13 -3.26 13.38
N GLU A 79 4.75 -1.99 13.15
CA GLU A 79 3.39 -1.65 12.74
C GLU A 79 3.07 -2.20 11.33
N PHE A 80 4.02 -2.16 10.40
CA PHE A 80 3.89 -2.81 9.10
C PHE A 80 3.61 -4.32 9.25
N ASP A 81 4.44 -5.02 10.02
CA ASP A 81 4.33 -6.47 10.20
C ASP A 81 3.06 -6.88 10.94
N ARG A 82 2.61 -6.03 11.87
CA ARG A 82 1.39 -6.27 12.67
C ARG A 82 0.12 -6.26 11.83
N TRP A 83 0.01 -5.33 10.88
CA TRP A 83 -1.25 -5.05 10.19
C TRP A 83 -1.29 -5.56 8.76
N SER A 84 -0.13 -5.82 8.14
CA SER A 84 -0.06 -6.35 6.79
C SER A 84 -0.28 -7.86 6.73
N GLN A 85 -0.66 -8.35 5.56
CA GLN A 85 -0.83 -9.75 5.25
C GLN A 85 0.18 -10.13 4.17
N MET A 86 1.23 -10.84 4.59
CA MET A 86 2.31 -11.27 3.71
C MET A 86 1.78 -12.22 2.63
N GLN A 87 2.08 -11.91 1.38
CA GLN A 87 1.80 -12.75 0.21
C GLN A 87 3.12 -13.20 -0.43
N PRO A 88 3.11 -14.34 -1.14
CA PRO A 88 4.19 -14.69 -2.04
C PRO A 88 4.42 -13.59 -3.10
N THR A 89 5.63 -13.55 -3.66
CA THR A 89 5.90 -12.69 -4.82
C THR A 89 4.92 -12.98 -5.94
N ALA A 90 4.23 -11.95 -6.41
CA ALA A 90 3.25 -12.05 -7.47
C ALA A 90 3.90 -12.26 -8.84
N ALA A 91 3.18 -12.92 -9.75
CA ALA A 91 3.59 -12.99 -11.15
C ALA A 91 3.51 -11.60 -11.80
N ARG A 92 4.38 -11.37 -12.78
CA ARG A 92 4.45 -10.07 -13.46
C ARG A 92 3.15 -9.76 -14.20
N ALA A 93 2.60 -8.56 -13.97
CA ALA A 93 1.36 -8.11 -14.58
C ALA A 93 1.53 -7.82 -16.09
N PRO A 94 0.44 -7.87 -16.89
CA PRO A 94 0.48 -7.56 -18.32
C PRO A 94 0.87 -6.10 -18.64
N TYR A 95 0.62 -5.18 -17.71
CA TYR A 95 0.98 -3.78 -17.86
C TYR A 95 2.22 -3.46 -17.04
N VAL A 96 3.24 -2.96 -17.73
CA VAL A 96 4.55 -2.66 -17.13
C VAL A 96 4.63 -1.18 -16.78
N CYS A 97 5.02 -0.88 -15.54
CA CYS A 97 5.39 0.46 -15.10
C CYS A 97 6.72 0.87 -15.73
N LYS A 98 6.87 2.16 -16.00
CA LYS A 98 8.15 2.71 -16.47
C LYS A 98 9.21 2.75 -15.37
N ASP A 99 8.78 2.77 -14.12
CA ASP A 99 9.65 2.60 -12.96
C ASP A 99 9.61 1.11 -12.56
N GLU A 100 10.76 0.44 -12.64
CA GLU A 100 10.84 -1.00 -12.36
C GLU A 100 10.69 -1.30 -10.86
N ASP A 101 11.09 -0.36 -10.00
CA ASP A 101 10.94 -0.53 -8.55
C ASP A 101 9.46 -0.55 -8.14
N ASP A 102 8.62 0.21 -8.86
CA ASP A 102 7.18 0.26 -8.61
C ASP A 102 6.39 -0.94 -9.18
N GLN A 103 7.01 -1.76 -10.03
CA GLN A 103 6.31 -2.87 -10.69
C GLN A 103 5.73 -3.87 -9.69
N LYS A 104 6.41 -4.12 -8.56
CA LYS A 104 6.00 -5.11 -7.55
C LYS A 104 4.63 -4.79 -6.93
N PHE A 105 4.29 -3.51 -6.79
CA PHE A 105 3.00 -3.08 -6.26
C PHE A 105 1.87 -3.38 -7.25
N ILE A 106 2.14 -3.17 -8.54
CA ILE A 106 1.20 -3.46 -9.62
C ILE A 106 0.97 -4.97 -9.76
N ASP A 107 2.05 -5.74 -9.73
CA ASP A 107 2.00 -7.20 -9.83
C ASP A 107 1.12 -7.78 -8.72
N LEU A 108 1.35 -7.35 -7.48
CA LEU A 108 0.56 -7.79 -6.33
C LEU A 108 -0.91 -7.35 -6.44
N ALA A 109 -1.16 -6.09 -6.82
CA ALA A 109 -2.51 -5.57 -6.97
C ALA A 109 -3.30 -6.34 -8.04
N VAL A 110 -2.67 -6.67 -9.17
CA VAL A 110 -3.29 -7.46 -10.25
C VAL A 110 -3.55 -8.90 -9.82
N ALA A 111 -2.61 -9.54 -9.14
CA ALA A 111 -2.77 -10.93 -8.69
C ALA A 111 -3.98 -11.12 -7.75
N HIS A 112 -4.30 -10.11 -6.95
CA HIS A 112 -5.39 -10.16 -5.98
C HIS A 112 -6.61 -9.29 -6.34
N ARG A 113 -6.61 -8.61 -7.49
CA ARG A 113 -7.58 -7.56 -7.85
C ARG A 113 -7.78 -6.54 -6.72
N ALA A 114 -6.68 -6.17 -6.06
CA ALA A 114 -6.69 -5.27 -4.93
C ALA A 114 -6.73 -3.81 -5.39
N HIS A 115 -7.26 -2.93 -4.55
CA HIS A 115 -7.15 -1.48 -4.75
C HIS A 115 -5.70 -1.05 -4.50
N LEU A 116 -5.04 -0.52 -5.53
CA LEU A 116 -3.70 0.06 -5.40
C LEU A 116 -3.81 1.55 -5.04
N VAL A 117 -3.27 1.93 -3.88
CA VAL A 117 -3.15 3.33 -3.47
C VAL A 117 -1.72 3.76 -3.69
N SER A 118 -1.50 4.75 -4.56
CA SER A 118 -0.17 5.22 -4.91
C SER A 118 -0.14 6.71 -5.25
N LYS A 119 0.92 7.39 -4.83
CA LYS A 119 1.18 8.79 -5.19
C LYS A 119 2.18 8.94 -6.34
N ASP A 120 2.76 7.83 -6.82
CA ASP A 120 3.71 7.87 -7.92
C ASP A 120 3.02 8.15 -9.27
N LYS A 121 3.62 9.05 -10.06
CA LYS A 121 3.05 9.51 -11.33
C LYS A 121 3.10 8.44 -12.41
N GLN A 122 4.10 7.57 -12.40
CA GLN A 122 4.26 6.47 -13.36
C GLN A 122 3.25 5.37 -13.08
N VAL A 123 2.99 5.06 -11.80
CA VAL A 123 1.92 4.15 -11.37
C VAL A 123 0.55 4.72 -11.74
N LEU A 124 0.27 5.99 -11.41
CA LEU A 124 -1.01 6.65 -11.69
C LEU A 124 -1.31 6.78 -13.20
N ARG A 125 -0.29 6.76 -14.07
CA ARG A 125 -0.49 6.71 -15.53
C ARG A 125 -1.11 5.39 -16.00
N LEU A 126 -1.05 4.33 -15.19
CA LEU A 126 -1.60 3.02 -15.50
C LEU A 126 -3.05 2.83 -15.01
N THR A 127 -3.65 3.80 -14.31
CA THR A 127 -5.01 3.70 -13.74
C THR A 127 -6.05 3.14 -14.71
N HIS A 128 -6.18 3.71 -15.91
CA HIS A 128 -7.18 3.22 -16.89
C HIS A 128 -6.87 1.82 -17.44
N ARG A 129 -5.59 1.43 -17.49
CA ARG A 129 -5.19 0.09 -17.95
C ARG A 129 -5.48 -0.94 -16.87
N LEU A 130 -5.10 -0.65 -15.62
CA LEU A 130 -5.31 -1.51 -14.46
C LEU A 130 -6.79 -1.66 -14.11
N ALA A 131 -7.61 -0.61 -14.32
CA ALA A 131 -9.06 -0.72 -14.20
C ALA A 131 -9.67 -1.81 -15.10
N ARG A 132 -9.10 -2.08 -16.29
CA ARG A 132 -9.55 -3.17 -17.19
C ARG A 132 -9.26 -4.56 -16.63
N LEU A 133 -8.35 -4.67 -15.66
CA LEU A 133 -8.04 -5.89 -14.92
C LEU A 133 -8.81 -5.97 -13.59
N GLY A 134 -9.70 -5.02 -13.31
CA GLY A 134 -10.43 -4.93 -12.04
C GLY A 134 -9.58 -4.41 -10.88
N VAL A 135 -8.51 -3.65 -11.15
CA VAL A 135 -7.64 -3.03 -10.15
C VAL A 135 -7.91 -1.52 -10.10
N PRO A 136 -8.65 -1.03 -9.10
CA PRO A 136 -8.76 0.41 -8.85
C PRO A 136 -7.39 0.98 -8.49
N VAL A 137 -7.07 2.17 -9.01
CA VAL A 137 -5.84 2.88 -8.67
C VAL A 137 -6.20 4.32 -8.30
N THR A 138 -5.85 4.76 -7.09
CA THR A 138 -6.11 6.13 -6.63
C THR A 138 -4.92 6.71 -5.88
N SER A 139 -4.80 8.04 -5.89
CA SER A 139 -3.79 8.77 -5.10
C SER A 139 -4.21 9.05 -3.66
N VAL A 140 -5.51 8.95 -3.40
CA VAL A 140 -6.11 9.05 -2.07
C VAL A 140 -7.04 7.86 -1.94
N TYR A 141 -6.93 7.13 -0.83
CA TYR A 141 -7.83 6.03 -0.58
C TYR A 141 -9.25 6.55 -0.33
N SER A 142 -10.20 6.01 -1.06
CA SER A 142 -11.62 6.20 -0.83
C SER A 142 -12.29 4.83 -0.90
N LEU A 143 -13.40 4.70 -0.20
CA LEU A 143 -14.30 3.59 -0.47
C LEU A 143 -14.85 3.81 -1.88
N ALA A 144 -14.61 2.87 -2.79
CA ALA A 144 -15.40 2.82 -4.01
C ALA A 144 -16.83 2.53 -3.59
N ASP A 145 -17.80 3.33 -4.06
CA ASP A 145 -19.21 3.01 -3.88
C ASP A 145 -19.43 1.60 -4.42
N ALA A 146 -19.79 0.66 -3.53
CA ALA A 146 -20.21 -0.66 -3.91
C ALA A 146 -21.42 -0.49 -4.83
N LYS A 147 -21.22 -0.71 -6.14
CA LYS A 147 -22.29 -0.65 -7.13
C LYS A 147 -22.93 -2.02 -7.30
#